data_AF-A0A9W8Q5F8-F1
#
_entry.id   AF-A0A9W8Q5F8-F1
#
_cell.length_a   1.000
_cell.length_b   1.000
_cell.length_c   1.000
_cell.angle_alpha   90.00
_cell.angle_beta   90.00
_cell.angle_gamma   90.00
#
_symmetry.space_group_name_H-M   'P 1'
#
loop_
_entity.id
_entity.type
_entity.pdbx_description
1 polymer ?
#
loop_
_entity_poly.entity_id
_entity_poly.type
_entity_poly.pdbx_seq_one_letter_code
_entity_poly.pdbx_strand_id
1 'polypeptide(L)'
;MASIQRLRPAARRTLQVKTCTACRAASSQQRAFSVFDRPPPNYEGHVPLTRIERASLAIGSGVMSLINPYRHDLIAALGEATATPYFIYRLRDAMLADATGRRILRDRPRISSKTLSMAALRALPAGSVGRAYVDWLDREGVTPDTRSAVRYIDDEECAYVMQRYRECHDFFHAVTGLPVVKEGEVALKAFEFANTLLPMTGLSMLAVTTMKKQERGRFWAIYLPWAVRNGLRSKEVINVYWEEQLERSVDDLRRELGIEQPPDLRDIRAKERAERRKLAKQAA
;
A
#
# COMPACT_ATOMS: atom_id res chain seq x y z
N MET A 1 17.94 -91.28 -56.18
CA MET A 1 18.20 -91.49 -54.73
C MET A 1 18.21 -90.13 -54.05
N ALA A 2 17.13 -89.82 -53.35
CA ALA A 2 16.92 -88.55 -52.66
C ALA A 2 17.71 -88.53 -51.35
N SER A 3 18.52 -87.48 -51.13
CA SER A 3 19.27 -87.32 -49.90
C SER A 3 18.44 -86.56 -48.86
N ILE A 4 18.44 -87.14 -47.66
CA ILE A 4 17.59 -86.88 -46.51
C ILE A 4 17.89 -85.52 -45.85
N GLN A 5 16.81 -84.83 -45.46
CA GLN A 5 16.78 -83.62 -44.64
C GLN A 5 17.48 -83.82 -43.28
N ARG A 6 18.19 -82.79 -42.81
CA ARG A 6 18.41 -82.58 -41.37
C ARG A 6 18.04 -81.16 -40.98
N LEU A 7 16.93 -81.07 -40.26
CA LEU A 7 16.43 -79.92 -39.52
C LEU A 7 17.50 -79.44 -38.53
N ARG A 8 17.80 -78.13 -38.54
CA ARG A 8 18.62 -77.48 -37.52
C ARG A 8 17.73 -77.03 -36.35
N PRO A 9 18.14 -77.25 -35.09
CA PRO A 9 17.33 -76.93 -33.92
C PRO A 9 17.29 -75.42 -33.66
N ALA A 10 16.12 -74.95 -33.23
CA ALA A 10 15.87 -73.59 -32.79
C ALA A 10 16.69 -73.28 -31.53
N ALA A 11 17.61 -72.31 -31.63
CA ALA A 11 18.32 -71.77 -30.49
C ALA A 11 17.40 -70.84 -29.69
N ARG A 12 16.87 -71.35 -28.57
CA ARG A 12 16.28 -70.54 -27.50
C ARG A 12 17.38 -69.64 -26.92
N ARG A 13 17.41 -68.36 -27.31
CA ARG A 13 18.20 -67.35 -26.59
C ARG A 13 17.38 -66.84 -25.42
N THR A 14 17.93 -67.10 -24.24
CA THR A 14 17.49 -66.67 -22.92
C THR A 14 17.30 -65.16 -22.87
N LEU A 15 16.13 -64.74 -22.38
CA LEU A 15 15.82 -63.36 -22.00
C LEU A 15 16.77 -62.93 -20.88
N GLN A 16 17.80 -62.17 -21.24
CA GLN A 16 18.64 -61.48 -20.27
C GLN A 16 17.83 -60.31 -19.71
N VAL A 17 17.25 -60.51 -18.53
CA VAL A 17 16.66 -59.44 -17.72
C VAL A 17 17.79 -58.47 -17.39
N LYS A 18 17.79 -57.32 -18.06
CA LYS A 18 18.64 -56.19 -17.70
C LYS A 18 18.19 -55.70 -16.33
N THR A 19 18.91 -56.10 -15.28
CA THR A 19 18.77 -55.49 -13.97
C THR A 19 19.26 -54.06 -14.08
N CYS A 20 18.31 -53.13 -14.01
CA CYS A 20 18.56 -51.70 -14.03
C CYS A 20 19.23 -51.32 -12.71
N THR A 21 20.55 -51.26 -12.66
CA THR A 21 21.33 -50.75 -11.52
C THR A 21 21.30 -49.22 -11.49
N ALA A 22 20.09 -48.66 -11.48
CA ALA A 22 19.84 -47.24 -11.28
C ALA A 22 18.86 -47.04 -10.11
N CYS A 23 19.07 -47.75 -9.02
CA CYS A 23 18.71 -47.22 -7.71
C CYS A 23 19.70 -46.10 -7.39
N ARG A 24 19.56 -44.95 -8.06
CA ARG A 24 19.99 -43.69 -7.47
C ARG A 24 19.36 -43.68 -6.10
N ALA A 25 20.19 -43.76 -5.07
CA ALA A 25 19.76 -43.44 -3.73
C ALA A 25 18.98 -42.14 -3.87
N ALA A 26 17.66 -42.22 -3.70
CA ALA A 26 16.88 -41.08 -3.29
C ALA A 26 17.44 -40.77 -1.91
N SER A 27 18.57 -40.06 -1.90
CA SER A 27 18.90 -39.14 -0.84
C SER A 27 17.64 -38.31 -0.72
N SER A 28 16.79 -38.73 0.20
CA SER A 28 15.96 -37.84 0.96
C SER A 28 16.93 -36.81 1.52
N GLN A 29 17.26 -35.81 0.70
CA GLN A 29 17.63 -34.52 1.21
C GLN A 29 16.38 -34.06 1.93
N GLN A 30 16.22 -34.54 3.17
CA GLN A 30 15.64 -33.72 4.21
C GLN A 30 16.46 -32.43 4.15
N ARG A 31 15.99 -31.48 3.34
CA ARG A 31 16.53 -30.13 3.34
C ARG A 31 16.27 -29.67 4.77
N ALA A 32 17.32 -29.69 5.56
CA ALA A 32 17.29 -29.11 6.88
C ALA A 32 16.75 -27.69 6.69
N PHE A 33 15.63 -27.39 7.35
CA PHE A 33 15.05 -26.06 7.33
C PHE A 33 16.07 -25.11 7.95
N SER A 34 16.88 -24.47 7.11
CA SER A 34 17.71 -23.35 7.49
C SER A 34 16.80 -22.14 7.57
N VAL A 35 16.79 -21.46 8.72
CA VAL A 35 16.22 -20.11 8.90
C VAL A 35 16.82 -19.10 7.89
N PHE A 36 17.89 -19.49 7.18
CA PHE A 36 18.65 -18.66 6.25
C PHE A 36 18.48 -19.00 4.76
N ASP A 37 17.70 -20.02 4.37
CA ASP A 37 17.39 -20.25 2.94
C ASP A 37 16.19 -19.41 2.52
N ARG A 38 16.42 -18.10 2.43
CA ARG A 38 15.47 -17.18 1.82
C ARG A 38 15.41 -17.47 0.31
N PRO A 39 14.22 -17.65 -0.30
CA PRO A 39 14.12 -17.84 -1.74
C PRO A 39 14.70 -16.61 -2.48
N PRO A 40 15.15 -16.76 -3.74
CA PRO A 40 15.63 -15.61 -4.48
C PRO A 40 14.52 -14.54 -4.63
N PRO A 41 14.88 -13.25 -4.72
CA PRO A 41 13.94 -12.18 -5.06
C PRO A 41 13.17 -12.49 -6.36
N ASN A 42 11.87 -12.17 -6.39
CA ASN A 42 11.03 -12.37 -7.60
C ASN A 42 11.24 -11.24 -8.62
N TYR A 43 11.70 -10.07 -8.16
CA TYR A 43 11.99 -8.88 -8.94
C TYR A 43 13.03 -8.02 -8.19
N GLU A 44 13.55 -6.97 -8.85
CA GLU A 44 14.57 -6.10 -8.27
C GLU A 44 14.09 -5.41 -6.97
N GLY A 45 14.88 -5.50 -5.90
CA GLY A 45 14.53 -4.94 -4.58
C GLY A 45 13.55 -5.76 -3.75
N HIS A 46 13.00 -6.86 -4.28
CA HIS A 46 12.18 -7.79 -3.51
C HIS A 46 12.98 -8.51 -2.41
N VAL A 47 12.40 -8.58 -1.22
CA VAL A 47 12.91 -9.27 -0.04
C VAL A 47 11.85 -10.27 0.41
N PRO A 48 11.95 -11.55 0.00
CA PRO A 48 10.96 -12.54 0.36
C PRO A 48 10.97 -12.82 1.86
N LEU A 49 9.78 -12.94 2.44
CA LEU A 49 9.59 -13.25 3.86
C LEU A 49 8.85 -14.57 4.02
N THR A 50 9.32 -15.40 4.93
CA THR A 50 8.56 -16.54 5.46
C THR A 50 7.31 -16.04 6.21
N ARG A 51 6.34 -16.93 6.43
CA ARG A 51 5.11 -16.59 7.19
C ARG A 51 5.43 -16.10 8.60
N ILE A 52 6.45 -16.66 9.24
CA ILE A 52 6.89 -16.27 10.58
C ILE A 52 7.57 -14.91 10.54
N GLU A 53 8.54 -14.69 9.65
CA GLU A 53 9.20 -13.38 9.50
C GLU A 53 8.18 -12.28 9.19
N ARG A 54 7.21 -12.56 8.33
CA ARG A 54 6.13 -11.62 7.97
C ARG A 54 5.24 -11.29 9.17
N ALA A 55 4.84 -12.29 9.95
CA ALA A 55 4.05 -12.08 11.16
C ALA A 55 4.84 -11.28 12.22
N SER A 56 6.11 -11.62 12.43
CA SER A 56 7.01 -10.88 13.32
C SER A 56 7.22 -9.43 12.85
N LEU A 57 7.38 -9.21 11.54
CA LEU A 57 7.49 -7.87 10.96
C LEU A 57 6.21 -7.06 11.16
N ALA A 58 5.04 -7.67 10.93
CA ALA A 58 3.75 -7.02 11.16
C ALA A 58 3.57 -6.60 12.64
N ILE A 59 3.82 -7.53 13.57
CA ILE A 59 3.67 -7.26 15.01
C ILE A 59 4.68 -6.21 15.47
N GLY A 60 5.96 -6.41 15.16
CA GLY A 60 7.03 -5.51 15.58
C GLY A 60 6.86 -4.10 15.03
N SER A 61 6.56 -3.98 13.73
CA SER A 61 6.32 -2.68 13.10
C SER A 61 5.04 -2.02 13.59
N GLY A 62 3.98 -2.80 13.84
CA GLY A 62 2.73 -2.32 14.43
C GLY A 62 2.91 -1.72 15.82
N VAL A 63 3.50 -2.48 16.74
CA VAL A 63 3.75 -2.01 18.12
C VAL A 63 4.68 -0.79 18.11
N MET A 64 5.79 -0.86 17.37
CA MET A 64 6.78 0.21 17.40
C MET A 64 6.30 1.48 16.67
N SER A 65 5.46 1.37 15.64
CA SER A 65 4.83 2.54 15.00
C SER A 65 3.80 3.24 15.90
N LEU A 66 3.11 2.51 16.79
CA LEU A 66 2.25 3.12 17.80
C LEU A 66 3.05 3.89 18.87
N ILE A 67 4.22 3.37 19.23
CA ILE A 67 5.14 4.03 20.18
C ILE A 67 5.78 5.27 19.52
N ASN A 68 6.26 5.13 18.29
CA ASN A 68 6.89 6.20 17.53
C ASN A 68 6.22 6.36 16.14
N PRO A 69 5.17 7.20 16.03
CA PRO A 69 4.43 7.39 14.79
C PRO A 69 5.23 8.12 13.70
N TYR A 70 6.36 8.75 14.03
CA TYR A 70 7.22 9.43 13.05
C TYR A 70 8.17 8.45 12.32
N ARG A 71 8.15 7.16 12.66
CA ARG A 71 8.87 6.10 11.94
C ARG A 71 8.05 5.61 10.76
N HIS A 72 8.05 6.39 9.67
CA HIS A 72 7.27 6.11 8.46
C HIS A 72 7.68 4.77 7.82
N ASP A 73 8.93 4.35 8.00
CA ASP A 73 9.47 3.05 7.56
C ASP A 73 8.74 1.87 8.23
N LEU A 74 8.35 2.00 9.51
CA LEU A 74 7.60 0.97 10.22
C LEU A 74 6.15 0.91 9.75
N ILE A 75 5.53 2.05 9.45
CA ILE A 75 4.18 2.10 8.88
C ILE A 75 4.18 1.45 7.47
N ALA A 76 5.22 1.70 6.67
CA ALA A 76 5.42 1.05 5.38
C ALA A 76 5.58 -0.47 5.53
N ALA A 77 6.46 -0.92 6.43
CA ALA A 77 6.66 -2.34 6.71
C ALA A 77 5.38 -3.03 7.20
N LEU A 78 4.63 -2.39 8.09
CA LEU A 78 3.30 -2.85 8.54
C LEU A 78 2.32 -2.96 7.37
N GLY A 79 2.32 -1.96 6.47
CA GLY A 79 1.52 -1.95 5.24
C GLY A 79 1.79 -3.17 4.37
N GLU A 80 3.05 -3.47 4.08
CA GLU A 80 3.41 -4.63 3.25
C GLU A 80 3.13 -5.96 3.94
N ALA A 81 3.47 -6.06 5.23
CA ALA A 81 3.32 -7.29 5.99
C ALA A 81 1.84 -7.69 6.17
N THR A 82 0.93 -6.71 6.23
CA THR A 82 -0.52 -6.94 6.43
C THR A 82 -1.33 -6.96 5.13
N ALA A 83 -0.77 -6.51 4.00
CA ALA A 83 -1.51 -6.48 2.74
C ALA A 83 -1.61 -7.85 2.04
N THR A 84 -0.66 -8.74 2.31
CA THR A 84 -0.67 -10.13 1.84
C THR A 84 -1.32 -11.07 2.86
N PRO A 85 -2.05 -12.12 2.46
CA PRO A 85 -2.17 -12.64 1.08
C PRO A 85 -3.40 -12.17 0.31
N TYR A 86 -4.26 -11.31 0.87
CA TYR A 86 -5.58 -11.01 0.28
C TYR A 86 -5.76 -9.56 -0.17
N PHE A 87 -5.47 -8.60 0.72
CA PHE A 87 -5.91 -7.22 0.56
C PHE A 87 -5.26 -6.49 -0.61
N ILE A 88 -3.97 -6.76 -0.88
CA ILE A 88 -3.30 -6.16 -2.03
C ILE A 88 -3.85 -6.68 -3.36
N TYR A 89 -4.18 -7.97 -3.44
CA TYR A 89 -4.77 -8.57 -4.63
C TYR A 89 -6.17 -8.01 -4.89
N ARG A 90 -6.99 -7.84 -3.83
CA ARG A 90 -8.27 -7.14 -3.95
C ARG A 90 -8.11 -5.74 -4.54
N LEU A 91 -7.14 -4.97 -4.05
CA LEU A 91 -6.89 -3.61 -4.52
C LEU A 91 -6.43 -3.58 -5.99
N ARG A 92 -5.53 -4.50 -6.37
CA ARG A 92 -5.12 -4.71 -7.77
C ARG A 92 -6.31 -5.08 -8.66
N ASP A 93 -7.14 -6.02 -8.23
CA ASP A 93 -8.29 -6.49 -9.00
C ASP A 93 -9.32 -5.37 -9.20
N ALA A 94 -9.44 -4.47 -8.22
CA ALA A 94 -10.26 -3.28 -8.32
C ALA A 94 -9.71 -2.28 -9.38
N MET A 95 -8.37 -2.17 -9.51
CA MET A 95 -7.75 -1.45 -10.62
C MET A 95 -7.96 -2.14 -11.97
N LEU A 96 -7.93 -3.46 -12.02
CA LEU A 96 -8.18 -4.22 -13.25
C LEU A 96 -9.63 -4.09 -13.74
N ALA A 97 -10.59 -3.91 -12.82
CA ALA A 97 -11.99 -3.68 -13.16
C ALA A 97 -12.22 -2.28 -13.79
N ASP A 98 -11.41 -1.29 -13.46
CA ASP A 98 -11.53 0.08 -13.94
C ASP A 98 -10.70 0.36 -15.22
N ALA A 99 -11.23 1.16 -16.14
CA ALA A 99 -10.53 1.49 -17.38
C ALA A 99 -9.26 2.32 -17.16
N THR A 100 -9.30 3.27 -16.22
CA THR A 100 -8.15 4.09 -15.83
C THR A 100 -7.18 3.27 -14.99
N GLY A 101 -7.68 2.43 -14.07
CA GLY A 101 -6.87 1.49 -13.29
C GLY A 101 -6.02 0.56 -14.18
N ARG A 102 -6.61 -0.02 -15.24
CA ARG A 102 -5.86 -0.82 -16.24
C ARG A 102 -4.78 -0.02 -16.98
N ARG A 103 -5.03 1.25 -17.29
CA ARG A 103 -4.02 2.12 -17.90
C ARG A 103 -2.86 2.35 -16.93
N ILE A 104 -3.16 2.66 -15.67
CA ILE A 104 -2.15 2.86 -14.62
C ILE A 104 -1.28 1.61 -14.43
N LEU A 105 -1.87 0.42 -14.37
CA LEU A 105 -1.12 -0.84 -14.21
C LEU A 105 -0.18 -1.14 -15.39
N ARG A 106 -0.56 -0.69 -16.60
CA ARG A 106 0.27 -0.80 -17.81
C ARG A 106 1.38 0.23 -17.85
N ASP A 107 1.03 1.51 -17.68
CA ASP A 107 1.94 2.64 -17.88
C ASP A 107 2.93 2.78 -16.70
N ARG A 108 2.54 2.25 -15.54
CA ARG A 108 3.28 2.25 -14.28
C ARG A 108 3.89 3.62 -13.88
N PRO A 109 3.15 4.73 -13.98
CA PRO A 109 3.67 6.05 -13.63
C PRO A 109 4.07 6.13 -12.14
N ARG A 110 5.08 6.95 -11.86
CA ARG A 110 5.66 7.19 -10.52
C ARG A 110 5.50 8.64 -10.13
N ILE A 111 5.23 8.88 -8.85
CA ILE A 111 5.01 10.22 -8.30
C ILE A 111 6.21 10.57 -7.40
N SER A 112 7.01 11.53 -7.85
CA SER A 112 8.19 12.07 -7.17
C SER A 112 8.51 13.46 -7.71
N SER A 113 9.43 14.20 -7.07
CA SER A 113 9.91 15.47 -7.61
C SER A 113 10.64 15.34 -8.96
N LYS A 114 11.10 14.13 -9.31
CA LYS A 114 11.74 13.85 -10.60
C LYS A 114 10.74 13.75 -11.75
N THR A 115 9.51 13.32 -11.45
CA THR A 115 8.44 13.11 -12.45
C THR A 115 7.42 14.25 -12.43
N LEU A 116 7.28 14.96 -11.31
CA LEU A 116 6.40 16.10 -11.14
C LEU A 116 7.21 17.35 -10.80
N SER A 117 7.21 18.34 -11.69
CA SER A 117 7.89 19.61 -11.45
C SER A 117 7.13 20.47 -10.44
N MET A 118 7.67 20.61 -9.23
CA MET A 118 7.08 21.46 -8.19
C MET A 118 6.95 22.93 -8.66
N ALA A 119 7.89 23.41 -9.47
CA ALA A 119 7.82 24.75 -10.05
C ALA A 119 6.64 24.89 -11.03
N ALA A 120 6.41 23.88 -11.89
CA ALA A 120 5.26 23.87 -12.79
C ALA A 120 3.95 23.81 -12.03
N LEU A 121 3.86 22.99 -10.98
CA LEU A 121 2.66 22.89 -10.14
C LEU A 121 2.33 24.22 -9.44
N ARG A 122 3.33 24.96 -8.96
CA ARG A 122 3.14 26.29 -8.36
C ARG A 122 2.65 27.33 -9.37
N ALA A 123 3.02 27.15 -10.65
CA ALA A 123 2.58 28.03 -11.73
C ALA A 123 1.14 27.74 -12.19
N LEU A 124 0.54 26.61 -11.80
CA LEU A 124 -0.83 26.29 -12.16
C LEU A 124 -1.85 27.26 -11.51
N PRO A 125 -3.02 27.46 -12.16
CA PRO A 125 -4.07 28.32 -11.63
C PRO A 125 -4.52 27.90 -10.23
N ALA A 126 -4.85 28.89 -9.39
CA ALA A 126 -5.50 28.63 -8.11
C ALA A 126 -6.79 27.82 -8.33
N GLY A 127 -7.01 26.81 -7.49
CA GLY A 127 -8.14 25.89 -7.62
C GLY A 127 -7.91 24.70 -8.55
N SER A 128 -6.74 24.58 -9.20
CA SER A 128 -6.37 23.33 -9.87
C SER A 128 -5.90 22.27 -8.86
N VAL A 129 -5.99 20.99 -9.23
CA VAL A 129 -5.51 19.87 -8.40
C VAL A 129 -4.02 19.99 -8.10
N GLY A 130 -3.22 20.29 -9.12
CA GLY A 130 -1.78 20.42 -8.99
C GLY A 130 -1.38 21.61 -8.11
N ARG A 131 -2.12 22.73 -8.21
CA ARG A 131 -1.91 23.88 -7.34
C ARG A 131 -2.30 23.57 -5.89
N ALA A 132 -3.45 22.94 -5.68
CA ALA A 132 -3.89 22.51 -4.35
C ALA A 132 -2.91 21.52 -3.70
N TYR A 133 -2.33 20.61 -4.49
CA TYR A 133 -1.33 19.66 -4.04
C TYR A 133 -0.05 20.35 -3.56
N VAL A 134 0.54 21.24 -4.37
CA VAL A 134 1.79 21.91 -3.97
C VAL A 134 1.57 22.92 -2.84
N ASP A 135 0.43 23.62 -2.82
CA ASP A 135 0.08 24.51 -1.70
C ASP A 135 -0.05 23.71 -0.38
N TRP A 136 -0.58 22.48 -0.45
CA TRP A 136 -0.65 21.58 0.71
C TRP A 136 0.75 21.09 1.13
N LEU A 137 1.60 20.67 0.19
CA LEU A 137 2.99 20.28 0.47
C LEU A 137 3.75 21.41 1.17
N ASP A 138 3.65 22.63 0.63
CA ASP A 138 4.30 23.83 1.17
C ASP A 138 3.76 24.19 2.57
N ARG A 139 2.44 24.03 2.80
CA ARG A 139 1.80 24.27 4.11
C ARG A 139 2.24 23.26 5.17
N GLU A 140 2.38 21.99 4.80
CA GLU A 140 2.72 20.89 5.72
C GLU A 140 4.24 20.67 5.85
N GLY A 141 5.04 21.28 4.98
CA GLY A 141 6.51 21.18 5.02
C GLY A 141 7.03 19.80 4.64
N VAL A 142 6.36 19.13 3.70
CA VAL A 142 6.66 17.74 3.26
C VAL A 142 7.01 17.71 1.78
N THR A 143 7.57 16.58 1.32
CA THR A 143 7.94 16.34 -0.08
C THR A 143 7.48 14.95 -0.54
N PRO A 144 7.09 14.77 -1.82
CA PRO A 144 6.74 13.46 -2.38
C PRO A 144 7.89 12.43 -2.33
N ASP A 145 9.13 12.87 -2.16
CA ASP A 145 10.32 12.00 -2.28
C ASP A 145 10.60 11.13 -1.04
N THR A 146 9.80 11.25 0.02
CA THR A 146 10.02 10.56 1.30
C THR A 146 9.47 9.13 1.33
N ARG A 147 8.86 8.64 0.23
CA ARG A 147 8.17 7.35 0.18
C ARG A 147 9.15 6.19 -0.01
N SER A 148 9.24 5.32 0.98
CA SER A 148 10.10 4.12 0.92
C SER A 148 9.62 3.12 -0.12
N ALA A 149 10.56 2.53 -0.85
CA ALA A 149 10.29 1.44 -1.80
C ALA A 149 9.64 0.23 -1.12
N VAL A 150 8.69 -0.40 -1.81
CA VAL A 150 8.09 -1.70 -1.43
C VAL A 150 9.13 -2.81 -1.60
N ARG A 151 9.24 -3.69 -0.60
CA ARG A 151 10.24 -4.77 -0.54
C ARG A 151 9.64 -6.14 -0.23
N TYR A 152 8.56 -6.24 0.51
CA TYR A 152 8.09 -7.47 1.15
C TYR A 152 6.82 -8.05 0.51
N ILE A 153 6.44 -7.61 -0.69
CA ILE A 153 5.30 -8.14 -1.44
C ILE A 153 5.82 -9.02 -2.57
N ASP A 154 5.38 -10.27 -2.62
CA ASP A 154 5.97 -11.28 -3.51
C ASP A 154 5.63 -11.07 -5.01
N ASP A 155 4.44 -10.54 -5.31
CA ASP A 155 3.97 -10.28 -6.68
C ASP A 155 4.36 -8.85 -7.12
N GLU A 156 5.03 -8.74 -8.27
CA GLU A 156 5.62 -7.48 -8.77
C GLU A 156 4.56 -6.43 -9.11
N GLU A 157 3.42 -6.83 -9.69
CA GLU A 157 2.31 -5.93 -9.98
C GLU A 157 1.64 -5.45 -8.69
N CYS A 158 1.38 -6.34 -7.73
CA CYS A 158 0.90 -5.96 -6.39
C CYS A 158 1.89 -5.03 -5.66
N ALA A 159 3.19 -5.25 -5.83
CA ALA A 159 4.22 -4.38 -5.26
C ALA A 159 4.13 -2.97 -5.87
N TYR A 160 3.90 -2.88 -7.19
CA TYR A 160 3.62 -1.60 -7.87
C TYR A 160 2.33 -0.95 -7.32
N VAL A 161 1.25 -1.69 -7.14
CA VAL A 161 -0.02 -1.17 -6.58
C VAL A 161 0.20 -0.58 -5.17
N MET A 162 0.89 -1.30 -4.29
CA MET A 162 1.21 -0.81 -2.94
C MET A 162 2.09 0.44 -3.00
N GLN A 163 3.06 0.46 -3.91
CA GLN A 163 3.95 1.60 -4.07
C GLN A 163 3.21 2.83 -4.60
N ARG A 164 2.33 2.68 -5.61
CA ARG A 164 1.50 3.77 -6.09
C ARG A 164 0.56 4.29 -5.01
N TYR A 165 -0.07 3.42 -4.23
CA TYR A 165 -0.87 3.81 -3.07
C TYR A 165 -0.08 4.74 -2.11
N ARG A 166 1.18 4.41 -1.81
CA ARG A 166 2.04 5.23 -0.95
C ARG A 166 2.36 6.59 -1.55
N GLU A 167 2.65 6.63 -2.84
CA GLU A 167 3.04 7.87 -3.52
C GLU A 167 1.86 8.81 -3.74
N CYS A 168 0.67 8.25 -3.94
CA CYS A 168 -0.58 9.01 -4.05
C CYS A 168 -1.11 9.53 -2.70
N HIS A 169 -0.57 9.06 -1.58
CA HIS A 169 -1.10 9.38 -0.25
C HIS A 169 -1.18 10.90 0.03
N ASP A 170 -0.18 11.66 -0.40
CA ASP A 170 -0.18 13.12 -0.26
C ASP A 170 -1.26 13.81 -1.10
N PHE A 171 -1.65 13.22 -2.25
CA PHE A 171 -2.80 13.71 -3.00
C PHE A 171 -4.11 13.49 -2.23
N PHE A 172 -4.24 12.39 -1.48
CA PHE A 172 -5.43 12.17 -0.66
C PHE A 172 -5.53 13.23 0.44
N HIS A 173 -4.42 13.58 1.08
CA HIS A 173 -4.37 14.71 1.99
C HIS A 173 -4.74 16.03 1.31
N ALA A 174 -4.15 16.35 0.15
CA ALA A 174 -4.41 17.61 -0.54
C ALA A 174 -5.87 17.75 -0.98
N VAL A 175 -6.47 16.68 -1.51
CA VAL A 175 -7.87 16.68 -1.95
C VAL A 175 -8.82 16.78 -0.75
N THR A 176 -8.52 16.12 0.36
CA THR A 176 -9.37 16.20 1.56
C THR A 176 -9.12 17.46 2.38
N GLY A 177 -7.93 18.05 2.31
CA GLY A 177 -7.49 19.16 3.16
C GLY A 177 -7.03 18.75 4.55
N LEU A 178 -6.88 17.44 4.82
CA LEU A 178 -6.42 16.96 6.13
C LEU A 178 -4.91 17.22 6.30
N PRO A 179 -4.46 17.79 7.44
CA PRO A 179 -3.04 18.04 7.71
C PRO A 179 -2.29 16.78 8.18
N VAL A 180 -0.96 16.81 8.20
CA VAL A 180 -0.10 15.69 8.65
C VAL A 180 0.08 15.61 10.17
N VAL A 181 -0.67 16.41 10.93
CA VAL A 181 -0.71 16.24 12.40
C VAL A 181 -1.40 14.92 12.72
N LYS A 182 -1.01 14.27 13.84
CA LYS A 182 -1.54 12.95 14.24
C LYS A 182 -3.06 12.77 14.08
N GLU A 183 -3.85 13.79 14.45
CA GLU A 183 -5.32 13.78 14.31
C GLU A 183 -5.78 13.75 12.84
N GLY A 184 -5.13 14.53 11.96
CA GLY A 184 -5.42 14.54 10.52
C GLY A 184 -4.96 13.25 9.82
N GLU A 185 -3.79 12.73 10.19
CA GLU A 185 -3.27 11.43 9.73
C GLU A 185 -4.26 10.30 10.03
N VAL A 186 -4.71 10.20 11.28
CA VAL A 186 -5.63 9.13 11.70
C VAL A 186 -7.01 9.29 11.06
N ALA A 187 -7.48 10.53 10.85
CA ALA A 187 -8.69 10.79 10.08
C ALA A 187 -8.56 10.34 8.62
N LEU A 188 -7.42 10.62 7.98
CA LEU A 188 -7.19 10.18 6.59
C LEU A 188 -7.06 8.66 6.51
N LYS A 189 -6.37 8.02 7.46
CA LYS A 189 -6.25 6.55 7.52
C LYS A 189 -7.62 5.88 7.65
N ALA A 190 -8.56 6.46 8.39
CA ALA A 190 -9.94 5.98 8.45
C ALA A 190 -10.64 6.06 7.09
N PHE A 191 -10.42 7.14 6.32
CA PHE A 191 -10.96 7.30 4.97
C PHE A 191 -10.33 6.28 4.01
N GLU A 192 -9.00 6.14 4.05
CA GLU A 192 -8.26 5.17 3.24
C GLU A 192 -8.68 3.74 3.57
N PHE A 193 -8.96 3.41 4.83
CA PHE A 193 -9.46 2.09 5.19
C PHE A 193 -10.83 1.83 4.56
N ALA A 194 -11.76 2.77 4.69
CA ALA A 194 -13.08 2.66 4.09
C ALA A 194 -13.05 2.57 2.55
N ASN A 195 -12.09 3.20 1.88
CA ASN A 195 -11.96 3.17 0.41
C ASN A 195 -11.13 1.99 -0.13
N THR A 196 -10.02 1.64 0.52
CA THR A 196 -9.03 0.67 0.01
C THR A 196 -9.00 -0.65 0.75
N LEU A 197 -9.56 -0.73 1.96
CA LEU A 197 -9.56 -1.91 2.83
C LEU A 197 -8.16 -2.44 3.19
N LEU A 198 -7.10 -1.66 3.00
CA LEU A 198 -5.75 -2.05 3.42
C LEU A 198 -5.69 -2.15 4.95
N PRO A 199 -5.30 -3.30 5.55
CA PRO A 199 -5.43 -3.48 7.00
C PRO A 199 -4.61 -2.48 7.82
N MET A 200 -3.43 -2.09 7.34
CA MET A 200 -2.59 -1.11 8.02
C MET A 200 -3.30 0.23 8.26
N THR A 201 -4.15 0.68 7.34
CA THR A 201 -4.86 1.97 7.52
C THR A 201 -5.89 1.85 8.64
N GLY A 202 -6.59 0.71 8.73
CA GLY A 202 -7.48 0.39 9.86
C GLY A 202 -6.72 0.27 11.19
N LEU A 203 -5.60 -0.45 11.21
CA LEU A 203 -4.75 -0.59 12.41
C LEU A 203 -4.17 0.74 12.88
N SER A 204 -3.84 1.65 11.96
CA SER A 204 -3.33 2.99 12.28
C SER A 204 -4.33 3.83 13.08
N MET A 205 -5.63 3.54 12.99
CA MET A 205 -6.65 4.22 13.80
C MET A 205 -6.50 3.96 15.31
N LEU A 206 -5.82 2.88 15.71
CA LEU A 206 -5.50 2.63 17.13
C LEU A 206 -4.67 3.76 17.75
N ALA A 207 -3.95 4.54 16.93
CA ALA A 207 -3.22 5.73 17.39
C ALA A 207 -4.16 6.81 17.99
N VAL A 208 -5.47 6.75 17.76
CA VAL A 208 -6.45 7.62 18.43
C VAL A 208 -6.40 7.52 19.95
N THR A 209 -6.03 6.35 20.48
CA THR A 209 -5.89 6.12 21.93
C THR A 209 -4.77 6.96 22.55
N THR A 210 -3.79 7.38 21.75
CA THR A 210 -2.64 8.20 22.16
C THR A 210 -2.89 9.71 22.05
N MET A 211 -4.07 10.14 21.59
CA MET A 211 -4.41 11.55 21.40
C MET A 211 -5.00 12.20 22.65
N LYS A 212 -4.97 13.54 22.70
CA LYS A 212 -5.59 14.33 23.78
C LYS A 212 -7.11 14.14 23.78
N LYS A 213 -7.76 14.34 24.92
CA LYS A 213 -9.22 14.16 25.07
C LYS A 213 -10.03 14.96 24.04
N GLN A 214 -9.61 16.20 23.76
CA GLN A 214 -10.27 17.08 22.78
C GLN A 214 -10.11 16.58 21.34
N GLU A 215 -8.90 16.13 20.98
CA GLU A 215 -8.58 15.53 19.67
C GLU A 215 -9.39 14.26 19.45
N ARG A 216 -9.46 13.37 20.45
CA ARG A 216 -10.34 12.19 20.42
C ARG A 216 -11.80 12.57 20.24
N GLY A 217 -12.28 13.58 20.97
CA GLY A 217 -13.65 14.08 20.86
C GLY A 217 -14.01 14.50 19.43
N ARG A 218 -13.15 15.30 18.78
CA ARG A 218 -13.34 15.70 17.39
C ARG A 218 -13.23 14.54 16.42
N PHE A 219 -12.28 13.63 16.63
CA PHE A 219 -12.17 12.44 15.78
C PHE A 219 -13.48 11.65 15.75
N TRP A 220 -14.03 11.30 16.91
CA TRP A 220 -15.27 10.51 16.98
C TRP A 220 -16.51 11.27 16.52
N ALA A 221 -16.59 12.58 16.79
CA ALA A 221 -17.76 13.39 16.46
C ALA A 221 -17.81 13.86 15.00
N ILE A 222 -16.64 14.10 14.39
CA ILE A 222 -16.54 14.77 13.08
C ILE A 222 -15.82 13.87 12.08
N TYR A 223 -14.57 13.53 12.36
CA TYR A 223 -13.68 12.97 11.34
C TYR A 223 -13.93 11.51 11.02
N LEU A 224 -14.25 10.66 12.00
CA LEU A 224 -14.57 9.25 11.73
C LEU A 224 -15.90 9.10 10.95
N PRO A 225 -17.01 9.75 11.35
CA PRO A 225 -18.23 9.72 10.55
C PRO A 225 -18.02 10.25 9.13
N TRP A 226 -17.27 11.35 8.99
CA TRP A 226 -16.90 11.89 7.67
C TRP A 226 -16.09 10.88 6.86
N ALA A 227 -15.06 10.28 7.46
CA ALA A 227 -14.13 9.37 6.80
C ALA A 227 -14.82 8.10 6.31
N VAL A 228 -15.68 7.50 7.14
CA VAL A 228 -16.49 6.33 6.75
C VAL A 228 -17.47 6.68 5.64
N ARG A 229 -18.20 7.79 5.77
CA ARG A 229 -19.16 8.24 4.74
C ARG A 229 -18.48 8.49 3.40
N ASN A 230 -17.36 9.20 3.40
CA ASN A 230 -16.64 9.55 2.18
C ASN A 230 -15.91 8.34 1.60
N GLY A 231 -15.23 7.55 2.42
CA GLY A 231 -14.46 6.40 1.95
C GLY A 231 -15.35 5.34 1.29
N LEU A 232 -16.53 5.07 1.84
CA LEU A 232 -17.49 4.11 1.28
C LEU A 232 -18.26 4.62 0.05
N ARG A 233 -18.50 5.94 -0.05
CA ARG A 233 -19.27 6.53 -1.17
C ARG A 233 -18.41 6.99 -2.33
N SER A 234 -17.13 7.24 -2.09
CA SER A 234 -16.23 7.74 -3.12
C SER A 234 -15.86 6.66 -4.12
N LYS A 235 -15.48 7.09 -5.32
CA LYS A 235 -14.75 6.22 -6.25
C LYS A 235 -13.45 5.75 -5.60
N GLU A 236 -12.97 4.57 -5.98
CA GLU A 236 -11.69 4.09 -5.46
C GLU A 236 -10.55 5.01 -5.90
N VAL A 237 -9.90 5.67 -4.93
CA VAL A 237 -8.92 6.73 -5.20
C VAL A 237 -7.62 6.19 -5.83
N ILE A 238 -7.41 4.87 -5.76
CA ILE A 238 -6.29 4.19 -6.42
C ILE A 238 -6.39 4.25 -7.95
N ASN A 239 -7.61 4.39 -8.49
CA ASN A 239 -7.88 4.46 -9.93
C ASN A 239 -7.76 5.89 -10.50
N VAL A 240 -7.38 6.86 -9.67
CA VAL A 240 -7.13 8.23 -10.13
C VAL A 240 -5.75 8.31 -10.79
N TYR A 241 -5.74 8.69 -12.06
CA TYR A 241 -4.51 9.01 -12.79
C TYR A 241 -4.09 10.44 -12.48
N TRP A 242 -3.57 10.68 -11.27
CA TRP A 242 -3.26 12.00 -10.70
C TRP A 242 -2.46 12.92 -11.63
N GLU A 243 -1.51 12.34 -12.34
CA GLU A 243 -0.64 13.02 -13.30
C GLU A 243 -1.43 13.69 -14.44
N GLU A 244 -2.59 13.13 -14.82
CA GLU A 244 -3.51 13.70 -15.83
C GLU A 244 -4.54 14.68 -15.22
N GLN A 245 -4.68 14.71 -13.89
CA GLN A 245 -5.67 15.53 -13.21
C GLN A 245 -5.15 16.91 -12.79
N LEU A 246 -3.83 17.14 -12.87
CA LEU A 246 -3.15 18.29 -12.25
C LEU A 246 -3.74 19.66 -12.65
N GLU A 247 -4.12 19.82 -13.92
CA GLU A 247 -4.65 21.09 -14.43
C GLU A 247 -6.16 21.26 -14.19
N ARG A 248 -6.88 20.17 -13.88
CA ARG A 248 -8.32 20.21 -13.65
C ARG A 248 -8.66 20.94 -12.35
N SER A 249 -9.87 21.48 -12.29
CA SER A 249 -10.47 22.00 -11.05
C SER A 249 -10.49 20.92 -9.96
N VAL A 250 -9.95 21.27 -8.79
CA VAL A 250 -9.95 20.38 -7.62
C VAL A 250 -11.36 20.09 -7.12
N ASP A 251 -12.28 21.06 -7.23
CA ASP A 251 -13.66 20.89 -6.81
C ASP A 251 -14.44 20.00 -7.77
N ASP A 252 -14.12 20.06 -9.06
CA ASP A 252 -14.71 19.18 -10.07
C ASP A 252 -14.24 17.74 -9.84
N LEU A 253 -12.96 17.55 -9.56
CA LEU A 253 -12.40 16.25 -9.21
C LEU A 253 -13.05 15.70 -7.92
N ARG A 254 -13.19 16.52 -6.88
CA ARG A 254 -13.88 16.13 -5.63
C ARG A 254 -15.31 15.67 -5.90
N ARG A 255 -16.09 16.43 -6.67
CA ARG A 255 -17.47 16.07 -7.04
C ARG A 255 -17.51 14.77 -7.84
N GLU A 256 -16.61 14.59 -8.80
CA GLU A 256 -16.50 13.38 -9.61
C GLU A 256 -16.15 12.15 -8.76
N LEU A 257 -15.25 12.30 -7.80
CA LEU A 257 -14.84 11.24 -6.88
C LEU A 257 -15.86 11.00 -5.76
N GLY A 258 -16.84 11.88 -5.56
CA GLY A 258 -17.76 11.81 -4.42
C GLY A 258 -17.08 12.10 -3.08
N ILE A 259 -16.07 12.96 -3.07
CA ILE A 259 -15.30 13.37 -1.88
C ILE A 259 -15.74 14.77 -1.46
N GLU A 260 -16.32 14.87 -0.28
CA GLU A 260 -16.60 16.12 0.44
C GLU A 260 -15.42 16.45 1.36
N GLN A 261 -15.04 17.71 1.46
CA GLN A 261 -14.02 18.09 2.44
C GLN A 261 -14.59 18.11 3.87
N PRO A 262 -13.84 17.59 4.86
CA PRO A 262 -14.20 17.80 6.25
C PRO A 262 -13.91 19.25 6.65
N PRO A 263 -14.46 19.72 7.79
CA PRO A 263 -14.04 20.99 8.38
C PRO A 263 -12.52 21.09 8.57
N ASP A 264 -11.90 22.22 8.20
CA ASP A 264 -10.44 22.42 8.31
C ASP A 264 -10.01 22.25 9.79
N LEU A 265 -9.18 21.25 10.01
CA LEU A 265 -8.73 20.87 11.34
C LEU A 265 -7.84 21.94 11.98
N ARG A 266 -7.00 22.62 11.20
CA ARG A 266 -6.12 23.69 11.70
C ARG A 266 -6.96 24.88 12.15
N ASP A 267 -8.02 25.20 11.42
CA ASP A 267 -8.95 26.29 11.77
C ASP A 267 -9.71 26.00 13.05
N ILE A 268 -10.28 24.78 13.20
CA ILE A 268 -10.95 24.37 14.44
C ILE A 268 -9.98 24.47 15.63
N ARG A 269 -8.78 23.89 15.48
CA ARG A 269 -7.77 23.93 16.54
C ARG A 269 -7.33 25.36 16.85
N ALA A 270 -7.30 26.27 15.88
CA ALA A 270 -6.96 27.68 16.09
C ALA A 270 -8.04 28.41 16.88
N LYS A 271 -9.32 28.22 16.52
CA LYS A 271 -10.48 28.77 17.23
C LYS A 271 -10.51 28.31 18.69
N GLU A 272 -10.39 27.01 18.95
CA GLU A 272 -10.36 26.46 20.31
C GLU A 272 -9.19 27.02 21.15
N ARG A 273 -8.01 27.23 20.53
CA ARG A 273 -6.87 27.85 21.22
C ARG A 273 -7.14 29.31 21.57
N ALA A 274 -7.78 30.06 20.67
CA ALA A 274 -8.11 31.46 20.89
C ALA A 274 -9.17 31.61 22.00
N GLU A 275 -10.21 30.78 21.99
CA GLU A 275 -11.24 30.73 23.04
C GLU A 275 -10.65 30.42 24.41
N ARG A 276 -9.80 29.39 24.51
CA ARG A 276 -9.13 29.06 25.77
C ARG A 276 -8.26 30.21 26.29
N ARG A 277 -7.56 30.92 25.40
CA ARG A 277 -6.78 32.11 25.76
C ARG A 277 -7.67 33.24 26.26
N LYS A 278 -8.85 33.44 25.65
CA LYS A 278 -9.83 34.44 26.09
C LYS A 278 -10.38 34.10 27.48
N LEU A 279 -10.78 32.86 27.71
CA LEU A 279 -11.28 32.39 29.00
C LEU A 279 -10.22 32.51 30.11
N ALA A 280 -8.97 32.14 29.81
CA ALA A 280 -7.87 32.27 30.77
C ALA A 280 -7.59 33.74 31.15
N LYS A 281 -7.74 34.68 30.20
CA LYS A 281 -7.62 36.12 30.47
C LYS A 281 -8.80 36.70 31.25
N GLN A 282 -9.98 36.11 31.14
CA GLN A 282 -11.17 36.53 31.88
C GLN A 282 -11.18 35.99 33.32
N ALA A 283 -10.47 34.89 33.56
CA ALA A 283 -10.33 34.26 34.87
C ALA A 283 -9.10 34.73 35.66
N ALA A 284 -8.26 35.58 35.08
CA ALA A 284 -7.08 36.20 35.69
C ALA A 284 -7.37 37.66 36.03
#